data_AF-A0A954LJ31-F1
#
_entry.id   AF-A0A954LJ31-F1
#
_cell.length_a   1.000
_cell.length_b   1.000
_cell.length_c   1.000
_cell.angle_alpha   90.00
_cell.angle_beta   90.00
_cell.angle_gamma   90.00
#
_symmetry.space_group_name_H-M   'P 1'
#
loop_
_entity.id
_entity.type
_entity.pdbx_description
1 polymer ?
#
loop_
_entity_poly.entity_id
_entity_poly.type
_entity_poly.pdbx_seq_one_letter_code
_entity_poly.pdbx_strand_id
1 'polypeptide(L)'
;KEVVMHEVGHTLGLRHNFKASAWKSLEEINKMPIDSDEATVASVMDYSPANISPNKDKQGPYYSATIGPYDYWAIEYGYKTDADEDDLKKIASRGGEKGLDYATDEDTRSSDSDPLTNRFDLGQNPVNFARQQMEHSNKLMDKILERSVKDGDGYQRARQAFGLLLSEYWRSAAYAARFPGGVLVHRDHKGDPKQRAPFEVVDANQQREAVKLLSETAFGTPEYSPELLNHLAASRWSHWGMSSLSRLDYPIHDIVTMMQSQLLSQLLSGRTLTRLHDSELKVANEADVYTLAEHMRTVVNAAFTEWQKPTAGEYTARKPYISSFRRALQRLAVKQLASFVESGFSVPEDARTLARMHLATLDGQITTLLKNPKVKLDDYSKAHLLDSQRRIKQVLNAELEVRSID
;
A
#
# COMPACT_ATOMS: atom_id res chain seq x y z
N LYS A 1 -26.13 -3.61 12.45
CA LYS A 1 -26.84 -4.40 11.42
C LYS A 1 -25.83 -5.21 10.60
N GLU A 2 -24.85 -4.56 9.97
CA GLU A 2 -23.82 -5.18 9.12
C GLU A 2 -23.21 -6.48 9.69
N VAL A 3 -22.61 -6.46 10.89
CA VAL A 3 -22.05 -7.67 11.53
C VAL A 3 -23.07 -8.80 11.69
N VAL A 4 -24.30 -8.50 12.09
CA VAL A 4 -25.35 -9.53 12.24
C VAL A 4 -25.70 -10.14 10.89
N MET A 5 -25.81 -9.33 9.84
CA MET A 5 -26.07 -9.82 8.48
C MET A 5 -24.90 -10.66 7.95
N HIS A 6 -23.65 -10.28 8.25
CA HIS A 6 -22.44 -11.01 7.91
C HIS A 6 -22.43 -12.42 8.52
N GLU A 7 -22.65 -12.52 9.84
CA GLU A 7 -22.67 -13.82 10.52
C GLU A 7 -23.84 -14.70 10.07
N VAL A 8 -25.01 -14.10 9.81
CA VAL A 8 -26.13 -14.84 9.22
C VAL A 8 -25.77 -15.31 7.80
N GLY A 9 -25.06 -14.50 7.01
CA GLY A 9 -24.54 -14.91 5.70
C GLY A 9 -23.68 -16.17 5.80
N HIS A 10 -22.77 -16.25 6.78
CA HIS A 10 -22.00 -17.48 7.05
C HIS A 10 -22.88 -18.67 7.42
N THR A 11 -23.93 -18.47 8.23
CA THR A 11 -24.87 -19.55 8.56
C THR A 11 -25.65 -20.05 7.34
N LEU A 12 -25.82 -19.19 6.32
CA LEU A 12 -26.41 -19.50 5.02
C LEU A 12 -25.36 -19.98 3.99
N GLY A 13 -24.13 -20.28 4.42
CA GLY A 13 -23.08 -20.82 3.56
C GLY A 13 -22.32 -19.81 2.70
N LEU A 14 -22.53 -18.51 2.91
CA LEU A 14 -21.74 -17.49 2.21
C LEU A 14 -20.31 -17.41 2.78
N ARG A 15 -19.35 -17.32 1.86
CA ARG A 15 -17.94 -17.00 2.18
C ARG A 15 -17.72 -15.50 2.15
N HIS A 16 -16.58 -15.05 2.69
CA HIS A 16 -16.15 -13.67 2.53
C HIS A 16 -16.06 -13.26 1.07
N ASN A 17 -16.41 -12.00 0.78
CA ASN A 17 -16.25 -11.38 -0.53
C ASN A 17 -15.53 -10.03 -0.37
N PHE A 18 -14.24 -9.99 -0.67
CA PHE A 18 -13.37 -8.83 -0.50
C PHE A 18 -13.28 -7.92 -1.73
N LYS A 19 -14.12 -8.17 -2.76
CA LYS A 19 -14.32 -7.23 -3.87
C LYS A 19 -15.52 -6.30 -3.64
N ALA A 20 -16.30 -6.57 -2.61
CA ALA A 20 -17.57 -5.90 -2.41
C ALA A 20 -17.42 -4.42 -2.05
N SER A 21 -16.33 -4.05 -1.38
CA SER A 21 -15.96 -2.68 -1.05
C SER A 21 -15.68 -1.81 -2.29
N ALA A 22 -15.32 -2.42 -3.42
CA ALA A 22 -14.99 -1.73 -4.67
C ALA A 22 -16.22 -1.44 -5.58
N TRP A 23 -17.44 -1.76 -5.15
CA TRP A 23 -18.65 -1.60 -5.99
C TRP A 23 -19.06 -0.14 -6.21
N LYS A 24 -19.12 0.66 -5.14
CA LYS A 24 -19.48 2.09 -5.18
C LYS A 24 -18.24 2.93 -4.93
N SER A 25 -18.17 4.11 -5.53
CA SER A 25 -17.14 5.10 -5.22
C SER A 25 -17.41 5.75 -3.85
N LEU A 26 -16.35 6.28 -3.22
CA LEU A 26 -16.51 7.07 -1.98
C LEU A 26 -17.41 8.30 -2.18
N GLU A 27 -17.44 8.86 -3.39
CA GLU A 27 -18.32 9.98 -3.71
C GLU A 27 -19.80 9.55 -3.75
N GLU A 28 -20.10 8.41 -4.37
CA GLU A 28 -21.46 7.84 -4.35
C GLU A 28 -21.92 7.56 -2.92
N ILE A 29 -21.07 6.94 -2.09
CA ILE A 29 -21.38 6.63 -0.69
C ILE A 29 -21.63 7.93 0.11
N ASN A 30 -20.78 8.93 -0.04
CA ASN A 30 -20.88 10.19 0.72
C ASN A 30 -21.96 11.16 0.22
N LYS A 31 -22.58 10.88 -0.93
CA LYS A 31 -23.77 11.60 -1.41
C LYS A 31 -25.07 11.06 -0.82
N MET A 32 -25.06 9.86 -0.25
CA MET A 32 -26.23 9.27 0.37
C MET A 32 -26.60 10.01 1.67
N PRO A 33 -27.90 10.08 2.01
CA PRO A 33 -28.32 10.44 3.36
C PRO A 33 -27.67 9.51 4.39
N ILE A 34 -27.31 10.04 5.57
CA ILE A 34 -26.65 9.27 6.63
C ILE A 34 -27.48 8.08 7.12
N ASP A 35 -28.80 8.18 6.98
CA ASP A 35 -29.84 7.21 7.32
C ASP A 35 -30.36 6.43 6.10
N SER A 36 -29.64 6.46 4.97
CA SER A 36 -30.01 5.71 3.77
C SER A 36 -30.12 4.20 4.05
N ASP A 37 -31.20 3.59 3.55
CA ASP A 37 -31.39 2.13 3.53
C ASP A 37 -30.74 1.47 2.29
N GLU A 38 -29.96 2.21 1.50
CA GLU A 38 -29.19 1.63 0.40
C GLU A 38 -27.90 0.95 0.88
N ALA A 39 -27.54 -0.16 0.24
CA ALA A 39 -26.26 -0.81 0.51
C ALA A 39 -25.08 0.07 0.07
N THR A 40 -24.04 0.17 0.89
CA THR A 40 -22.81 0.90 0.54
C THR A 40 -21.77 0.00 -0.13
N VAL A 41 -21.85 -1.31 0.12
CA VAL A 41 -20.97 -2.36 -0.44
C VAL A 41 -21.79 -3.44 -1.13
N ALA A 42 -21.16 -4.17 -2.06
CA ALA A 42 -21.86 -5.17 -2.87
C ALA A 42 -22.26 -6.43 -2.08
N SER A 43 -21.57 -6.69 -0.98
CA SER A 43 -21.80 -7.82 -0.09
C SER A 43 -21.48 -7.42 1.35
N VAL A 44 -22.31 -7.83 2.32
CA VAL A 44 -21.97 -7.73 3.74
C VAL A 44 -20.86 -8.69 4.15
N MET A 45 -20.46 -9.61 3.27
CA MET A 45 -19.39 -10.58 3.51
C MET A 45 -17.97 -9.98 3.34
N ASP A 46 -17.86 -8.68 3.09
CA ASP A 46 -16.58 -7.95 3.12
C ASP A 46 -16.21 -7.51 4.56
N TYR A 47 -14.95 -7.15 4.77
CA TYR A 47 -14.49 -6.44 5.96
C TYR A 47 -14.43 -4.93 5.71
N SER A 48 -15.57 -4.35 5.34
CA SER A 48 -15.71 -2.92 5.09
C SER A 48 -15.39 -2.11 6.36
N PRO A 49 -14.50 -1.09 6.28
CA PRO A 49 -14.24 -0.20 7.40
C PRO A 49 -15.38 0.80 7.55
N ALA A 50 -15.41 1.51 8.68
CA ALA A 50 -16.29 2.66 8.84
C ALA A 50 -16.01 3.71 7.75
N ASN A 51 -17.04 4.15 7.04
CA ASN A 51 -16.94 5.26 6.10
C ASN A 51 -16.85 6.59 6.87
N ILE A 52 -15.64 7.14 6.98
CA ILE A 52 -15.39 8.42 7.63
C ILE A 52 -14.98 9.43 6.55
N SER A 53 -15.90 10.34 6.24
CA SER A 53 -15.63 11.39 5.26
C SER A 53 -14.67 12.44 5.82
N PRO A 54 -13.68 12.91 5.05
CA PRO A 54 -12.83 14.02 5.46
C PRO A 54 -13.61 15.33 5.56
N ASN A 55 -14.77 15.43 4.92
CA ASN A 55 -15.69 16.57 5.02
C ASN A 55 -16.93 16.18 5.80
N LYS A 56 -17.08 16.73 7.02
CA LYS A 56 -18.23 16.48 7.89
C LYS A 56 -19.58 16.84 7.26
N ASP A 57 -19.60 17.82 6.38
CA ASP A 57 -20.81 18.27 5.68
C ASP A 57 -21.19 17.33 4.53
N LYS A 58 -20.31 16.39 4.18
CA LYS A 58 -20.51 15.35 3.15
C LYS A 58 -20.27 13.97 3.76
N GLN A 59 -20.94 13.67 4.86
CA GLN A 59 -20.87 12.39 5.54
C GLN A 59 -22.07 11.52 5.12
N GLY A 60 -21.79 10.44 4.38
CA GLY A 60 -22.78 9.38 4.11
C GLY A 60 -22.92 8.40 5.27
N PRO A 61 -23.62 7.26 5.06
CA PRO A 61 -23.71 6.19 6.05
C PRO A 61 -22.32 5.72 6.50
N TYR A 62 -22.14 5.46 7.80
CA TYR A 62 -20.88 4.93 8.34
C TYR A 62 -20.66 3.46 8.01
N TYR A 63 -21.74 2.69 7.89
CA TYR A 63 -21.75 1.25 7.63
C TYR A 63 -22.93 0.92 6.72
N SER A 64 -22.90 -0.23 6.03
CA SER A 64 -24.04 -0.63 5.19
C SER A 64 -25.28 -0.92 6.05
N ALA A 65 -26.42 -0.32 5.69
CA ALA A 65 -27.68 -0.50 6.42
C ALA A 65 -28.40 -1.81 6.04
N THR A 66 -28.10 -2.35 4.86
CA THR A 66 -28.72 -3.54 4.25
C THR A 66 -27.69 -4.40 3.50
N ILE A 67 -28.13 -5.53 2.96
CA ILE A 67 -27.34 -6.43 2.11
C ILE A 67 -27.22 -5.91 0.68
N GLY A 68 -26.13 -6.26 0.00
CA GLY A 68 -25.83 -5.76 -1.34
C GLY A 68 -26.26 -6.70 -2.47
N PRO A 69 -26.09 -6.28 -3.74
CA PRO A 69 -26.46 -7.07 -4.93
C PRO A 69 -25.83 -8.46 -4.97
N TYR A 70 -24.58 -8.63 -4.54
CA TYR A 70 -23.92 -9.95 -4.49
C TYR A 70 -24.62 -10.88 -3.50
N ASP A 71 -25.01 -10.37 -2.32
CA ASP A 71 -25.69 -11.18 -1.31
C ASP A 71 -27.04 -11.70 -1.85
N TYR A 72 -27.83 -10.83 -2.47
CA TYR A 72 -29.10 -11.23 -3.10
C TYR A 72 -28.88 -12.28 -4.18
N TRP A 73 -27.86 -12.09 -5.03
CA TRP A 73 -27.55 -13.01 -6.12
C TRP A 73 -27.09 -14.39 -5.62
N ALA A 74 -26.18 -14.42 -4.65
CA ALA A 74 -25.66 -15.66 -4.09
C ALA A 74 -26.76 -16.46 -3.35
N ILE A 75 -27.63 -15.78 -2.61
CA ILE A 75 -28.77 -16.41 -1.95
C ILE A 75 -29.81 -16.90 -2.97
N GLU A 76 -30.11 -16.14 -4.03
CA GLU A 76 -30.99 -16.59 -5.10
C GLU A 76 -30.48 -17.89 -5.73
N TYR A 77 -29.18 -17.96 -6.05
CA TYR A 77 -28.57 -19.17 -6.59
C TYR A 77 -28.64 -20.35 -5.61
N GLY A 78 -28.30 -20.13 -4.34
CA GLY A 78 -28.19 -21.22 -3.35
C GLY A 78 -29.52 -21.75 -2.80
N TYR A 79 -30.59 -20.95 -2.84
CA TYR A 79 -31.83 -21.22 -2.09
C TYR A 79 -33.12 -21.18 -2.91
N LYS A 80 -33.08 -21.00 -4.23
CA LYS A 80 -34.27 -21.05 -5.07
C LYS A 80 -34.86 -22.47 -5.09
N THR A 81 -36.11 -22.61 -4.63
CA THR A 81 -36.77 -23.91 -4.41
C THR A 81 -37.33 -24.58 -5.67
N ASP A 82 -37.63 -23.79 -6.70
CA ASP A 82 -38.23 -24.23 -7.96
C ASP A 82 -37.33 -23.84 -9.14
N ALA A 83 -36.08 -24.31 -9.13
CA ALA A 83 -35.11 -24.09 -10.19
C ALA A 83 -34.55 -25.42 -10.68
N ASP A 84 -34.56 -25.61 -12.01
CA ASP A 84 -33.79 -26.68 -12.64
C ASP A 84 -32.33 -26.24 -12.89
N GLU A 85 -31.55 -27.13 -13.51
CA GLU A 85 -30.15 -26.84 -13.80
C GLU A 85 -29.98 -25.64 -14.75
N ASP A 86 -30.90 -25.42 -15.69
CA ASP A 86 -30.81 -24.33 -16.66
C ASP A 86 -31.20 -22.99 -16.01
N ASP A 87 -32.16 -22.99 -15.09
CA ASP A 87 -32.47 -21.84 -14.23
C ASP A 87 -31.26 -21.45 -13.36
N LEU A 88 -30.61 -22.42 -12.72
CA LEU A 88 -29.42 -22.18 -11.89
C LEU A 88 -28.23 -21.68 -12.74
N LYS A 89 -28.01 -22.25 -13.93
CA LYS A 89 -27.00 -21.74 -14.88
C LYS A 89 -27.30 -20.30 -15.29
N LYS A 90 -28.56 -19.98 -15.55
CA LYS A 90 -28.96 -18.61 -15.90
C LYS A 90 -28.65 -17.63 -14.76
N ILE A 91 -28.95 -18.01 -13.52
CA ILE A 91 -28.58 -17.19 -12.35
C ILE A 91 -27.06 -17.06 -12.24
N ALA A 92 -26.31 -18.16 -12.31
CA ALA A 92 -24.85 -18.16 -12.20
C ALA A 92 -24.15 -17.35 -13.31
N SER A 93 -24.73 -17.30 -14.51
CA SER A 93 -24.15 -16.57 -15.65
C SER A 93 -24.10 -15.05 -15.45
N ARG A 94 -24.74 -14.52 -14.40
CA ARG A 94 -24.78 -13.09 -14.10
C ARG A 94 -23.48 -12.51 -13.54
N GLY A 95 -22.44 -13.32 -13.29
CA GLY A 95 -21.20 -12.89 -12.62
C GLY A 95 -20.51 -11.65 -13.22
N GLY A 96 -20.72 -11.35 -14.50
CA GLY A 96 -20.25 -10.13 -15.17
C GLY A 96 -21.06 -8.86 -14.87
N GLU A 97 -22.13 -8.91 -14.07
CA GLU A 97 -22.91 -7.74 -13.68
C GLU A 97 -22.20 -6.89 -12.61
N LYS A 98 -22.39 -5.55 -12.68
CA LYS A 98 -21.80 -4.62 -11.70
C LYS A 98 -22.29 -4.95 -10.29
N GLY A 99 -21.34 -5.20 -9.38
CA GLY A 99 -21.62 -5.52 -7.98
C GLY A 99 -21.77 -7.01 -7.68
N LEU A 100 -21.52 -7.89 -8.66
CA LEU A 100 -21.50 -9.35 -8.47
C LEU A 100 -20.08 -9.94 -8.47
N ASP A 101 -19.05 -9.08 -8.51
CA ASP A 101 -17.66 -9.49 -8.43
C ASP A 101 -17.35 -10.26 -7.14
N TYR A 102 -16.49 -11.28 -7.25
CA TYR A 102 -16.17 -12.18 -6.14
C TYR A 102 -14.68 -12.50 -6.04
N ALA A 103 -14.12 -12.27 -4.86
CA ALA A 103 -12.84 -12.83 -4.43
C ALA A 103 -12.85 -13.02 -2.90
N THR A 104 -12.23 -14.08 -2.41
CA THR A 104 -12.45 -14.57 -1.05
C THR A 104 -11.14 -14.70 -0.26
N ASP A 105 -11.15 -15.38 0.89
CA ASP A 105 -10.04 -15.41 1.84
C ASP A 105 -8.67 -15.67 1.21
N GLU A 106 -8.60 -16.63 0.29
CA GLU A 106 -7.35 -17.04 -0.34
C GLU A 106 -6.79 -16.02 -1.33
N ASP A 107 -7.58 -15.00 -1.71
CA ASP A 107 -7.25 -13.95 -2.69
C ASP A 107 -6.79 -12.63 -2.03
N THR A 108 -6.75 -12.57 -0.69
CA THR A 108 -6.39 -11.36 0.08
C THR A 108 -4.95 -11.34 0.60
N ARG A 109 -4.09 -12.28 0.19
CA ARG A 109 -2.71 -12.36 0.67
C ARG A 109 -1.92 -11.18 0.10
N SER A 110 -0.86 -10.76 0.80
CA SER A 110 -0.02 -9.63 0.39
C SER A 110 0.58 -9.79 -1.01
N SER A 111 0.74 -11.02 -1.46
CA SER A 111 1.37 -11.37 -2.73
C SER A 111 0.41 -11.60 -3.89
N ASP A 112 -0.90 -11.51 -3.64
CA ASP A 112 -1.91 -11.79 -4.66
C ASP A 112 -2.02 -10.60 -5.62
N SER A 113 -2.48 -10.88 -6.85
CA SER A 113 -2.33 -9.94 -7.95
C SER A 113 -3.36 -8.83 -7.98
N ASP A 114 -4.57 -9.09 -7.47
CA ASP A 114 -5.70 -8.18 -7.57
C ASP A 114 -5.63 -7.10 -6.46
N PRO A 115 -5.44 -5.81 -6.80
CA PRO A 115 -5.39 -4.74 -5.82
C PRO A 115 -6.77 -4.30 -5.29
N LEU A 116 -7.88 -4.81 -5.85
CA LEU A 116 -9.24 -4.55 -5.38
C LEU A 116 -9.74 -5.61 -4.38
N THR A 117 -8.87 -6.54 -3.99
CA THR A 117 -9.19 -7.62 -3.06
C THR A 117 -8.44 -7.37 -1.74
N ASN A 118 -8.92 -6.43 -0.95
CA ASN A 118 -8.33 -6.08 0.35
C ASN A 118 -9.34 -6.28 1.47
N ARG A 119 -8.79 -6.40 2.68
CA ARG A 119 -9.58 -6.30 3.91
C ARG A 119 -9.48 -4.86 4.39
N PHE A 120 -10.57 -4.29 4.89
CA PHE A 120 -10.59 -2.95 5.49
C PHE A 120 -10.25 -1.82 4.51
N ASP A 121 -10.63 -1.95 3.24
CA ASP A 121 -10.67 -0.84 2.28
C ASP A 121 -12.13 -0.49 1.91
N LEU A 122 -12.32 0.68 1.30
CA LEU A 122 -13.64 1.12 0.87
C LEU A 122 -13.56 1.98 -0.38
N GLY A 123 -14.42 1.70 -1.35
CA GLY A 123 -14.60 2.50 -2.53
C GLY A 123 -13.97 1.89 -3.78
N GLN A 124 -14.56 2.19 -4.93
CA GLN A 124 -14.11 1.71 -6.25
C GLN A 124 -12.63 2.00 -6.58
N ASN A 125 -12.00 2.99 -5.95
CA ASN A 125 -10.58 3.28 -6.09
C ASN A 125 -9.88 3.24 -4.71
N PRO A 126 -9.29 2.09 -4.33
CA PRO A 126 -8.54 1.96 -3.09
C PRO A 126 -7.35 2.92 -2.95
N VAL A 127 -6.75 3.41 -4.05
CA VAL A 127 -5.70 4.46 -3.98
C VAL A 127 -6.28 5.78 -3.48
N ASN A 128 -7.50 6.13 -3.90
CA ASN A 128 -8.20 7.31 -3.40
C ASN A 128 -8.59 7.17 -1.92
N PHE A 129 -9.08 5.99 -1.53
CA PHE A 129 -9.34 5.68 -0.12
C PHE A 129 -8.07 5.80 0.73
N ALA A 130 -6.97 5.18 0.29
CA ALA A 130 -5.68 5.24 0.95
C ALA A 130 -5.21 6.69 1.14
N ARG A 131 -5.32 7.53 0.10
CA ARG A 131 -4.97 8.96 0.19
C ARG A 131 -5.77 9.67 1.29
N GLN A 132 -7.08 9.49 1.31
CA GLN A 132 -7.94 10.13 2.32
C GLN A 132 -7.61 9.65 3.74
N GLN A 133 -7.40 8.34 3.94
CA GLN A 133 -7.06 7.78 5.26
C GLN A 133 -5.68 8.22 5.75
N MET A 134 -4.68 8.27 4.86
CA MET A 134 -3.34 8.75 5.18
C MET A 134 -3.36 10.23 5.58
N GLU A 135 -4.07 11.07 4.82
CA GLU A 135 -4.25 12.48 5.15
C GLU A 135 -5.00 12.68 6.48
N HIS A 136 -6.04 11.88 6.72
CA HIS A 136 -6.81 11.93 7.96
C HIS A 136 -5.97 11.54 9.18
N SER A 137 -5.21 10.44 9.05
CA SER A 137 -4.31 9.94 10.10
C SER A 137 -3.28 10.99 10.48
N ASN A 138 -2.64 11.63 9.50
CA ASN A 138 -1.68 12.71 9.75
C ASN A 138 -2.33 13.90 10.48
N LYS A 139 -3.50 14.37 10.02
CA LYS A 139 -4.21 15.49 10.68
C LYS A 139 -4.63 15.18 12.12
N LEU A 140 -4.94 13.91 12.42
CA LEU A 140 -5.30 13.48 13.77
C LEU A 140 -4.08 13.31 14.67
N MET A 141 -2.91 12.95 14.12
CA MET A 141 -1.68 12.80 14.90
C MET A 141 -1.31 14.09 15.66
N ASP A 142 -1.53 15.26 15.04
CA ASP A 142 -1.27 16.56 15.67
C ASP A 142 -2.16 16.85 16.88
N LYS A 143 -3.31 16.17 16.98
CA LYS A 143 -4.33 16.40 18.02
C LYS A 143 -4.35 15.32 19.09
N ILE A 144 -3.39 14.39 19.08
CA ILE A 144 -3.40 13.24 19.98
C ILE A 144 -3.39 13.67 21.44
N LEU A 145 -2.50 14.60 21.82
CA LEU A 145 -2.39 15.04 23.22
C LEU A 145 -3.67 15.75 23.67
N GLU A 146 -4.19 16.65 22.83
CA GLU A 146 -5.45 17.37 23.09
C GLU A 146 -6.65 16.43 23.26
N ARG A 147 -6.77 15.39 22.42
CA ARG A 147 -7.99 14.59 22.32
C ARG A 147 -7.98 13.30 23.12
N SER A 148 -6.79 12.77 23.42
CA SER A 148 -6.64 11.42 23.98
C SER A 148 -6.21 11.42 25.45
N VAL A 149 -5.74 12.56 25.97
CA VAL A 149 -5.24 12.68 27.34
C VAL A 149 -5.98 13.81 28.03
N LYS A 150 -6.80 13.49 29.04
CA LYS A 150 -7.51 14.47 29.87
C LYS A 150 -6.73 14.76 31.16
N ASP A 151 -7.13 15.80 31.88
CA ASP A 151 -6.59 16.10 33.20
C ASP A 151 -6.75 14.89 34.14
N GLY A 152 -5.63 14.47 34.73
CA GLY A 152 -5.55 13.28 35.60
C GLY A 152 -5.32 11.95 34.87
N ASP A 153 -5.35 11.92 33.54
CA ASP A 153 -4.98 10.73 32.77
C ASP A 153 -3.47 10.53 32.68
N GLY A 154 -3.05 9.28 32.52
CA GLY A 154 -1.70 8.96 32.08
C GLY A 154 -1.55 9.03 30.55
N TYR A 155 -0.34 9.32 30.09
CA TYR A 155 0.01 9.46 28.67
C TYR A 155 0.00 8.16 27.85
N GLN A 156 -0.30 7.01 28.46
CA GLN A 156 -0.41 5.72 27.75
C GLN A 156 -1.47 5.79 26.64
N ARG A 157 -2.53 6.56 26.85
CA ARG A 157 -3.59 6.79 25.84
C ARG A 157 -3.05 7.51 24.61
N ALA A 158 -2.12 8.45 24.77
CA ALA A 158 -1.47 9.10 23.64
C ALA A 158 -0.67 8.09 22.80
N ARG A 159 0.10 7.19 23.45
CA ARG A 159 0.83 6.13 22.74
C ARG A 159 -0.10 5.17 22.00
N GLN A 160 -1.23 4.80 22.60
CA GLN A 160 -2.24 3.94 21.97
C GLN A 160 -2.88 4.62 20.75
N ALA A 161 -3.34 5.86 20.90
CA ALA A 161 -3.91 6.63 19.80
C ALA A 161 -2.90 6.84 18.67
N PHE A 162 -1.65 7.18 19.00
CA PHE A 162 -0.57 7.29 18.01
C PHE A 162 -0.34 5.98 17.27
N GLY A 163 -0.26 4.86 17.99
CA GLY A 163 -0.08 3.54 17.39
C GLY A 163 -1.22 3.13 16.45
N LEU A 164 -2.47 3.44 16.81
CA LEU A 164 -3.64 3.18 15.95
C LEU A 164 -3.56 4.00 14.66
N LEU A 165 -3.36 5.32 14.76
CA LEU A 165 -3.27 6.21 13.60
C LEU A 165 -2.06 5.88 12.72
N LEU A 166 -0.93 5.53 13.32
CA LEU A 166 0.26 5.13 12.59
C LEU A 166 0.01 3.81 11.84
N SER A 167 -0.64 2.84 12.47
CA SER A 167 -0.99 1.57 11.82
C SER A 167 -1.97 1.78 10.68
N GLU A 168 -2.97 2.66 10.85
CA GLU A 168 -3.93 3.02 9.79
C GLU A 168 -3.23 3.66 8.58
N TYR A 169 -2.33 4.61 8.84
CA TYR A 169 -1.55 5.28 7.81
C TYR A 169 -0.76 4.28 6.97
N TRP A 170 -0.02 3.37 7.61
CA TRP A 170 0.82 2.40 6.89
C TRP A 170 0.03 1.26 6.25
N ARG A 171 -1.10 0.84 6.84
CA ARG A 171 -2.03 -0.10 6.19
C ARG A 171 -2.62 0.50 4.92
N SER A 172 -3.04 1.76 4.98
CA SER A 172 -3.54 2.50 3.82
C SER A 172 -2.48 2.61 2.72
N ALA A 173 -1.24 2.92 3.07
CA ALA A 173 -0.13 2.91 2.12
C ALA A 173 0.08 1.52 1.48
N ALA A 174 -0.11 0.43 2.24
CA ALA A 174 0.03 -0.92 1.72
C ALA A 174 -1.01 -1.25 0.63
N TYR A 175 -2.22 -0.68 0.67
CA TYR A 175 -3.21 -0.84 -0.42
C TYR A 175 -2.70 -0.26 -1.74
N ALA A 176 -2.15 0.96 -1.71
CA ALA A 176 -1.55 1.57 -2.90
C ALA A 176 -0.35 0.76 -3.42
N ALA A 177 0.43 0.13 -2.54
CA ALA A 177 1.58 -0.69 -2.94
C ALA A 177 1.19 -1.98 -3.70
N ARG A 178 -0.09 -2.37 -3.74
CA ARG A 178 -0.58 -3.52 -4.53
C ARG A 178 -0.84 -3.20 -6.00
N PHE A 179 -1.01 -1.93 -6.36
CA PHE A 179 -1.37 -1.52 -7.72
C PHE A 179 -0.28 -1.75 -8.75
N PRO A 180 1.01 -1.45 -8.48
CA PRO A 180 2.07 -1.74 -9.45
C PRO A 180 2.17 -3.24 -9.75
N GLY A 181 2.09 -3.59 -11.04
CA GLY A 181 2.01 -4.98 -11.51
C GLY A 181 0.70 -5.67 -11.13
N GLY A 182 -0.32 -4.93 -10.72
CA GLY A 182 -1.64 -5.44 -10.36
C GLY A 182 -2.36 -6.05 -11.56
N VAL A 183 -3.08 -7.14 -11.30
CA VAL A 183 -3.91 -7.84 -12.30
C VAL A 183 -5.24 -8.15 -11.64
N LEU A 184 -6.31 -7.54 -12.16
CA LEU A 184 -7.68 -7.82 -11.76
C LEU A 184 -8.04 -9.25 -12.16
N VAL A 185 -8.68 -9.98 -11.25
CA VAL A 185 -9.09 -11.37 -11.45
C VAL A 185 -10.61 -11.44 -11.56
N HIS A 186 -11.11 -11.84 -12.72
CA HIS A 186 -12.54 -12.04 -12.97
C HIS A 186 -12.85 -13.54 -12.99
N ARG A 187 -14.01 -13.93 -12.42
CA ARG A 187 -14.44 -15.34 -12.32
C ARG A 187 -15.56 -15.68 -13.31
N ASP A 188 -15.72 -14.85 -14.33
CA ASP A 188 -16.73 -14.98 -15.37
C ASP A 188 -16.45 -16.24 -16.23
N HIS A 189 -17.49 -16.94 -16.66
CA HIS A 189 -17.34 -18.10 -17.56
C HIS A 189 -17.48 -17.71 -19.03
N LYS A 190 -16.87 -18.51 -19.90
CA LYS A 190 -17.00 -18.34 -21.34
C LYS A 190 -18.46 -18.50 -21.78
N GLY A 191 -19.03 -17.45 -22.34
CA GLY A 191 -20.42 -17.37 -22.79
C GLY A 191 -21.34 -16.60 -21.84
N ASP A 192 -20.85 -16.20 -20.66
CA ASP A 192 -21.64 -15.40 -19.73
C ASP A 192 -21.96 -14.01 -20.31
N PRO A 193 -23.16 -13.47 -20.04
CA PRO A 193 -23.48 -12.08 -20.32
C PRO A 193 -22.45 -11.13 -19.68
N LYS A 194 -21.92 -10.19 -20.47
CA LYS A 194 -20.91 -9.21 -20.03
C LYS A 194 -19.60 -9.83 -19.51
N GLN A 195 -19.29 -11.06 -19.91
CA GLN A 195 -18.02 -11.71 -19.56
C GLN A 195 -16.81 -10.80 -19.81
N ARG A 196 -15.86 -10.83 -18.87
CA ARG A 196 -14.56 -10.21 -18.97
C ARG A 196 -13.49 -11.27 -19.14
N ALA A 197 -12.29 -10.85 -19.54
CA ALA A 197 -11.14 -11.74 -19.51
C ALA A 197 -10.85 -12.15 -18.05
N PRO A 198 -10.44 -13.40 -17.74
CA PRO A 198 -10.14 -13.80 -16.37
C PRO A 198 -9.05 -12.95 -15.70
N PHE A 199 -8.16 -12.37 -16.50
CA PHE A 199 -7.07 -11.51 -16.05
C PHE A 199 -7.09 -10.21 -16.85
N GLU A 200 -7.08 -9.10 -16.14
CA GLU A 200 -7.02 -7.76 -16.72
C GLU A 200 -5.92 -6.97 -16.01
N VAL A 201 -4.95 -6.48 -16.78
CA VAL A 201 -3.87 -5.64 -16.23
C VAL A 201 -4.48 -4.34 -15.72
N VAL A 202 -4.09 -3.92 -14.51
CA VAL A 202 -4.55 -2.65 -13.94
C VAL A 202 -4.10 -1.49 -14.82
N ASP A 203 -4.97 -0.51 -15.03
CA ASP A 203 -4.72 0.66 -15.87
C ASP A 203 -3.40 1.37 -15.50
N ALA A 204 -2.64 1.77 -16.52
CA ALA A 204 -1.31 2.36 -16.33
C ALA A 204 -1.36 3.64 -15.48
N ASN A 205 -2.40 4.46 -15.61
CA ASN A 205 -2.53 5.67 -14.80
C ASN A 205 -2.82 5.35 -13.35
N GLN A 206 -3.65 4.35 -13.05
CA GLN A 206 -3.88 3.90 -11.67
C GLN A 206 -2.59 3.41 -11.01
N GLN A 207 -1.76 2.66 -11.74
CA GLN A 207 -0.44 2.23 -11.24
C GLN A 207 0.48 3.42 -10.95
N ARG A 208 0.53 4.41 -11.86
CA ARG A 208 1.31 5.64 -11.65
C ARG A 208 0.81 6.46 -10.47
N GLU A 209 -0.51 6.64 -10.34
CA GLU A 209 -1.13 7.36 -9.22
C GLU A 209 -0.78 6.71 -7.88
N ALA A 210 -0.76 5.38 -7.82
CA ALA A 210 -0.39 4.64 -6.63
C ALA A 210 1.06 4.87 -6.23
N VAL A 211 2.01 4.73 -7.17
CA VAL A 211 3.44 4.98 -6.87
C VAL A 211 3.69 6.44 -6.54
N LYS A 212 2.99 7.37 -7.21
CA LYS A 212 3.06 8.80 -6.90
C LYS A 212 2.61 9.07 -5.47
N LEU A 213 1.46 8.53 -5.04
CA LEU A 213 0.97 8.67 -3.67
C LEU A 213 2.03 8.22 -2.67
N LEU A 214 2.60 7.02 -2.84
CA LEU A 214 3.63 6.49 -1.94
C LEU A 214 4.91 7.34 -1.93
N SER A 215 5.30 7.85 -3.08
CA SER A 215 6.48 8.71 -3.23
C SER A 215 6.32 10.05 -2.51
N GLU A 216 5.12 10.64 -2.58
CA GLU A 216 4.79 11.92 -1.95
C GLU A 216 4.51 11.80 -0.44
N THR A 217 4.24 10.59 0.05
CA THR A 217 3.80 10.36 1.43
C THR A 217 4.74 9.41 2.18
N ALA A 218 4.55 8.10 2.04
CA ALA A 218 5.22 7.06 2.80
C ALA A 218 6.76 7.06 2.68
N PHE A 219 7.28 7.50 1.53
CA PHE A 219 8.72 7.66 1.33
C PHE A 219 9.25 9.02 1.78
N GLY A 220 8.39 9.96 2.14
CA GLY A 220 8.78 11.27 2.69
C GLY A 220 9.45 11.19 4.06
N THR A 221 9.76 12.37 4.61
CA THR A 221 10.18 12.51 6.01
C THR A 221 8.95 12.77 6.85
N PRO A 222 8.56 11.87 7.78
CA PRO A 222 7.45 12.16 8.67
C PRO A 222 7.82 13.30 9.63
N GLU A 223 6.85 14.16 9.92
CA GLU A 223 7.00 15.29 10.83
C GLU A 223 6.22 15.00 12.12
N TYR A 224 6.95 14.76 13.21
CA TYR A 224 6.37 14.58 14.54
C TYR A 224 6.96 15.60 15.49
N SER A 225 6.11 16.26 16.28
CA SER A 225 6.60 17.23 17.25
C SER A 225 7.41 16.54 18.35
N PRO A 226 8.50 17.17 18.84
CA PRO A 226 9.22 16.66 20.01
C PRO A 226 8.32 16.48 21.23
N GLU A 227 7.32 17.36 21.38
CA GLU A 227 6.32 17.25 22.44
C GLU A 227 5.54 15.93 22.32
N LEU A 228 4.95 15.64 21.15
CA LEU A 228 4.21 14.39 20.95
C LEU A 228 5.08 13.17 21.26
N LEU A 229 6.29 13.10 20.68
CA LEU A 229 7.18 11.95 20.85
C LEU A 229 7.58 11.70 22.31
N ASN A 230 7.82 12.76 23.09
CA ASN A 230 8.15 12.64 24.51
C ASN A 230 6.95 12.27 25.40
N HIS A 231 5.73 12.33 24.86
CA HIS A 231 4.50 11.92 25.55
C HIS A 231 3.97 10.56 25.08
N LEU A 232 4.73 9.79 24.30
CA LEU A 232 4.36 8.42 23.90
C LEU A 232 4.72 7.39 24.99
N ALA A 233 4.19 7.59 26.19
CA ALA A 233 4.49 6.77 27.36
C ALA A 233 4.02 5.32 27.20
N ALA A 234 4.89 4.37 27.51
CA ALA A 234 4.56 2.96 27.60
C ALA A 234 3.56 2.66 28.74
N SER A 235 2.65 1.70 28.51
CA SER A 235 1.87 1.11 29.60
C SER A 235 2.72 0.13 30.39
N ARG A 236 2.61 0.17 31.72
CA ARG A 236 3.18 -0.84 32.64
C ARG A 236 2.15 -1.88 33.06
N TRP A 237 0.90 -1.72 32.61
CA TRP A 237 -0.12 -2.75 32.79
C TRP A 237 0.32 -4.01 32.05
N SER A 238 0.22 -5.16 32.70
CA SER A 238 0.62 -6.44 32.15
C SER A 238 -0.46 -7.47 32.46
N HIS A 239 -1.01 -8.09 31.41
CA HIS A 239 -1.84 -9.27 31.51
C HIS A 239 -1.57 -10.18 30.30
N TRP A 240 -2.12 -11.39 30.33
CA TRP A 240 -1.92 -12.44 29.31
C TRP A 240 -2.30 -12.06 27.88
N GLY A 241 -3.01 -10.94 27.67
CA GLY A 241 -3.41 -10.42 26.36
C GLY A 241 -2.60 -9.22 25.87
N MET A 242 -1.58 -8.78 26.62
CA MET A 242 -0.72 -7.65 26.22
C MET A 242 0.60 -8.13 25.65
N SER A 243 1.08 -7.42 24.62
CA SER A 243 2.46 -7.58 24.15
C SER A 243 3.43 -7.03 25.19
N SER A 244 4.42 -7.84 25.57
CA SER A 244 5.53 -7.37 26.40
C SER A 244 6.31 -6.29 25.66
N LEU A 245 6.52 -5.15 26.32
CA LEU A 245 7.31 -4.07 25.75
C LEU A 245 8.80 -4.38 25.88
N SER A 246 9.54 -4.24 24.78
CA SER A 246 11.00 -4.39 24.77
C SER A 246 11.75 -3.16 25.31
N ARG A 247 11.12 -1.97 25.24
CA ARG A 247 11.66 -0.70 25.73
C ARG A 247 10.54 0.27 26.12
N LEU A 248 10.85 1.23 27.00
CA LEU A 248 9.87 2.18 27.55
C LEU A 248 9.63 3.39 26.66
N ASP A 249 10.69 3.88 26.03
CA ASP A 249 10.62 4.98 25.08
C ASP A 249 10.04 4.50 23.73
N TYR A 250 9.81 5.44 22.80
CA TYR A 250 9.18 5.15 21.52
C TYR A 250 10.20 5.19 20.38
N PRO A 251 10.58 4.04 19.80
CA PRO A 251 11.64 3.98 18.78
C PRO A 251 11.13 4.38 17.40
N ILE A 252 10.82 5.66 17.20
CA ILE A 252 10.16 6.14 15.98
C ILE A 252 10.95 5.81 14.70
N HIS A 253 12.29 5.88 14.75
CA HIS A 253 13.15 5.52 13.63
C HIS A 253 13.00 4.06 13.23
N ASP A 254 13.01 3.14 14.18
CA ASP A 254 12.92 1.71 13.91
C ASP A 254 11.54 1.37 13.32
N ILE A 255 10.49 1.98 13.85
CA ILE A 255 9.11 1.76 13.40
C ILE A 255 8.92 2.27 11.96
N VAL A 256 9.31 3.52 11.68
CA VAL A 256 9.20 4.08 10.32
C VAL A 256 10.07 3.29 9.33
N THR A 257 11.29 2.92 9.72
CA THR A 257 12.19 2.12 8.86
C THR A 257 11.58 0.75 8.54
N MET A 258 10.99 0.08 9.54
CA MET A 258 10.31 -1.19 9.34
C MET A 258 9.15 -1.05 8.34
N MET A 259 8.31 -0.04 8.49
CA MET A 259 7.16 0.16 7.61
C MET A 259 7.58 0.55 6.18
N GLN A 260 8.57 1.43 6.02
CA GLN A 260 9.15 1.76 4.72
C GLN A 260 9.77 0.53 4.05
N SER A 261 10.43 -0.33 4.82
CA SER A 261 11.01 -1.58 4.32
C SER A 261 9.93 -2.52 3.79
N GLN A 262 8.77 -2.61 4.43
CA GLN A 262 7.66 -3.45 3.96
C GLN A 262 7.12 -2.96 2.61
N LEU A 263 6.87 -1.65 2.47
CA LEU A 263 6.39 -1.08 1.20
C LEU A 263 7.42 -1.25 0.09
N LEU A 264 8.69 -0.97 0.37
CA LEU A 264 9.76 -1.10 -0.62
C LEU A 264 9.94 -2.57 -1.05
N SER A 265 9.84 -3.51 -0.11
CA SER A 265 9.91 -4.94 -0.40
C SER A 265 8.75 -5.41 -1.27
N GLN A 266 7.54 -4.85 -1.09
CA GLN A 266 6.38 -5.14 -1.91
C GLN A 266 6.54 -4.62 -3.34
N LEU A 267 6.90 -3.34 -3.48
CA LEU A 267 7.07 -2.66 -4.78
C LEU A 267 8.19 -3.31 -5.60
N LEU A 268 9.29 -3.68 -4.95
CA LEU A 268 10.44 -4.31 -5.60
C LEU A 268 10.43 -5.84 -5.46
N SER A 269 9.31 -6.46 -5.09
CA SER A 269 9.26 -7.92 -4.96
C SER A 269 9.44 -8.60 -6.31
N GLY A 270 10.05 -9.78 -6.34
CA GLY A 270 10.18 -10.57 -7.57
C GLY A 270 8.85 -10.82 -8.28
N ARG A 271 7.76 -11.04 -7.53
CA ARG A 271 6.42 -11.20 -8.10
C ARG A 271 5.90 -9.90 -8.73
N THR A 272 6.12 -8.75 -8.11
CA THR A 272 5.72 -7.45 -8.67
C THR A 272 6.50 -7.16 -9.95
N LEU A 273 7.82 -7.32 -9.92
CA LEU A 273 8.68 -7.06 -11.07
C LEU A 273 8.39 -8.03 -12.23
N THR A 274 8.15 -9.32 -11.95
CA THR A 274 7.75 -10.30 -12.97
C THR A 274 6.39 -9.97 -13.57
N ARG A 275 5.40 -9.59 -12.75
CA ARG A 275 4.08 -9.19 -13.27
C ARG A 275 4.15 -7.95 -14.16
N LEU A 276 4.97 -6.97 -13.80
CA LEU A 276 5.19 -5.78 -14.64
C LEU A 276 5.82 -6.18 -15.99
N HIS A 277 6.84 -7.03 -15.96
CA HIS A 277 7.48 -7.58 -17.15
C HIS A 277 6.49 -8.33 -18.05
N ASP A 278 5.69 -9.23 -17.48
CA ASP A 278 4.65 -9.97 -18.22
C ASP A 278 3.54 -9.05 -18.75
N SER A 279 3.21 -7.98 -18.03
CA SER A 279 2.10 -7.09 -18.38
C SER A 279 2.38 -6.31 -19.67
N GLU A 280 3.66 -6.02 -19.97
CA GLU A 280 4.06 -5.38 -21.23
C GLU A 280 3.67 -6.22 -22.46
N LEU A 281 3.57 -7.54 -22.33
CA LEU A 281 3.12 -8.44 -23.40
C LEU A 281 1.59 -8.63 -23.43
N LYS A 282 0.89 -8.30 -22.33
CA LYS A 282 -0.55 -8.52 -22.17
C LYS A 282 -1.39 -7.29 -22.55
N VAL A 283 -0.76 -6.13 -22.63
CA VAL A 283 -1.38 -4.88 -23.09
C VAL A 283 -1.11 -4.73 -24.59
N ALA A 284 -2.13 -4.34 -25.36
CA ALA A 284 -1.97 -4.12 -26.80
C ALA A 284 -0.94 -3.02 -27.08
N ASN A 285 -0.11 -3.18 -28.12
CA ASN A 285 1.02 -2.27 -28.42
C ASN A 285 0.66 -0.78 -28.56
N GLU A 286 -0.59 -0.45 -28.88
CA GLU A 286 -1.07 0.93 -29.05
C GLU A 286 -1.60 1.55 -27.74
N ALA A 287 -1.83 0.73 -26.71
CA ALA A 287 -2.29 1.16 -25.41
C ALA A 287 -1.12 1.55 -24.50
N ASP A 288 -1.37 2.51 -23.61
CA ASP A 288 -0.40 2.92 -22.59
C ASP A 288 -0.18 1.79 -21.58
N VAL A 289 1.08 1.52 -21.25
CA VAL A 289 1.48 0.47 -20.32
C VAL A 289 2.48 0.99 -19.30
N TYR A 290 2.26 0.64 -18.03
CA TYR A 290 3.19 0.93 -16.95
C TYR A 290 4.29 -0.13 -16.91
N THR A 291 5.44 0.20 -17.50
CA THR A 291 6.54 -0.75 -17.73
C THR A 291 7.35 -1.07 -16.48
N LEU A 292 8.05 -2.21 -16.48
CA LEU A 292 9.05 -2.57 -15.47
C LEU A 292 10.11 -1.47 -15.32
N ALA A 293 10.61 -0.95 -16.44
CA ALA A 293 11.62 0.10 -16.47
C ALA A 293 11.10 1.42 -15.87
N GLU A 294 9.88 1.83 -16.22
CA GLU A 294 9.23 2.99 -15.63
C GLU A 294 9.06 2.80 -14.12
N HIS A 295 8.61 1.63 -13.68
CA HIS A 295 8.39 1.33 -12.28
C HIS A 295 9.67 1.42 -11.44
N MET A 296 10.72 0.68 -11.82
CA MET A 296 11.99 0.70 -11.09
C MET A 296 12.57 2.11 -11.04
N ARG A 297 12.55 2.83 -12.15
CA ARG A 297 13.00 4.23 -12.21
C ARG A 297 12.21 5.12 -11.25
N THR A 298 10.89 4.97 -11.20
CA THR A 298 10.02 5.82 -10.37
C THR A 298 10.26 5.56 -8.89
N VAL A 299 10.30 4.28 -8.47
CA VAL A 299 10.54 3.88 -7.07
C VAL A 299 11.94 4.28 -6.61
N VAL A 300 12.97 4.03 -7.42
CA VAL A 300 14.34 4.46 -7.14
C VAL A 300 14.38 5.99 -7.04
N ASN A 301 13.81 6.71 -8.00
CA ASN A 301 13.86 8.17 -7.97
C ASN A 301 13.18 8.75 -6.72
N ALA A 302 12.08 8.16 -6.26
CA ALA A 302 11.39 8.57 -5.05
C ALA A 302 12.25 8.42 -3.78
N ALA A 303 13.07 7.37 -3.69
CA ALA A 303 13.97 7.15 -2.56
C ALA A 303 15.19 8.10 -2.55
N PHE A 304 15.63 8.60 -3.71
CA PHE A 304 16.89 9.34 -3.86
C PHE A 304 16.71 10.76 -4.42
N THR A 305 15.59 11.44 -4.12
CA THR A 305 15.31 12.79 -4.63
C THR A 305 16.40 13.81 -4.26
N GLU A 306 16.98 13.69 -3.06
CA GLU A 306 18.05 14.55 -2.56
C GLU A 306 19.36 14.39 -3.34
N TRP A 307 19.57 13.24 -4.01
CA TRP A 307 20.78 12.97 -4.79
C TRP A 307 20.62 13.48 -6.23
N GLN A 308 19.39 13.44 -6.76
CA GLN A 308 19.05 13.92 -8.11
C GLN A 308 18.98 15.44 -8.23
N LYS A 309 18.48 16.11 -7.18
CA LYS A 309 18.23 17.56 -7.21
C LYS A 309 18.95 18.25 -6.06
N PRO A 310 20.28 18.46 -6.15
CA PRO A 310 21.05 19.15 -5.12
C PRO A 310 20.47 20.52 -4.77
N THR A 311 20.08 20.71 -3.52
CA THR A 311 19.63 22.02 -3.01
C THR A 311 20.80 22.75 -2.36
N ALA A 312 21.06 23.98 -2.80
CA ALA A 312 22.13 24.80 -2.24
C ALA A 312 21.82 25.21 -0.80
N GLY A 313 22.85 25.26 0.05
CA GLY A 313 22.69 25.67 1.44
C GLY A 313 23.77 25.16 2.37
N GLU A 314 23.70 25.63 3.62
CA GLU A 314 24.48 25.11 4.73
C GLU A 314 23.62 24.24 5.64
N TYR A 315 24.05 23.00 5.81
CA TYR A 315 23.33 21.98 6.56
C TYR A 315 24.08 21.65 7.85
N THR A 316 23.34 21.28 8.89
CA THR A 316 23.89 20.93 10.22
C THR A 316 23.28 19.63 10.70
N ALA A 317 23.83 19.03 11.76
CA ALA A 317 23.25 17.82 12.34
C ALA A 317 21.77 17.97 12.78
N ARG A 318 21.33 19.20 13.09
CA ARG A 318 19.95 19.53 13.49
C ARG A 318 19.05 19.93 12.32
N LYS A 319 19.64 20.30 11.18
CA LYS A 319 18.97 20.58 9.91
C LYS A 319 19.76 19.89 8.79
N PRO A 320 19.71 18.55 8.73
CA PRO A 320 20.58 17.78 7.84
C PRO A 320 20.15 17.95 6.38
N TYR A 321 21.10 17.74 5.46
CA TYR A 321 20.81 17.72 4.01
C TYR A 321 19.87 16.55 3.66
N ILE A 322 20.15 15.37 4.21
CA ILE A 322 19.30 14.17 4.07
C ILE A 322 18.82 13.81 5.48
N SER A 323 17.51 13.78 5.71
CA SER A 323 16.95 13.45 7.02
C SER A 323 17.30 12.03 7.47
N SER A 324 17.25 11.75 8.77
CA SER A 324 17.55 10.41 9.30
C SER A 324 16.63 9.32 8.74
N PHE A 325 15.35 9.62 8.53
CA PHE A 325 14.38 8.73 7.89
C PHE A 325 14.73 8.48 6.41
N ARG A 326 15.09 9.54 5.67
CA ARG A 326 15.47 9.43 4.26
C ARG A 326 16.76 8.62 4.07
N ARG A 327 17.76 8.81 4.95
CA ARG A 327 18.98 7.98 4.94
C ARG A 327 18.67 6.50 5.21
N ALA A 328 17.66 6.19 6.04
CA ALA A 328 17.25 4.81 6.30
C ALA A 328 16.60 4.19 5.05
N LEU A 329 15.63 4.88 4.43
CA LEU A 329 15.02 4.48 3.16
C LEU A 329 16.06 4.26 2.05
N GLN A 330 17.01 5.19 1.91
CA GLN A 330 18.08 5.11 0.92
C GLN A 330 18.97 3.88 1.12
N ARG A 331 19.30 3.52 2.37
CA ARG A 331 20.02 2.28 2.67
C ARG A 331 19.22 1.04 2.33
N LEU A 332 17.92 1.03 2.62
CA LEU A 332 17.02 -0.07 2.25
C LEU A 332 16.98 -0.26 0.73
N ALA A 333 16.85 0.83 -0.03
CA ALA A 333 16.83 0.80 -1.49
C ALA A 333 18.16 0.35 -2.10
N VAL A 334 19.31 0.86 -1.62
CA VAL A 334 20.62 0.37 -2.07
C VAL A 334 20.77 -1.12 -1.77
N LYS A 335 20.38 -1.57 -0.57
CA LYS A 335 20.44 -2.99 -0.19
C LYS A 335 19.58 -3.87 -1.11
N GLN A 336 18.36 -3.42 -1.42
CA GLN A 336 17.44 -4.16 -2.29
C GLN A 336 18.00 -4.27 -3.72
N LEU A 337 18.46 -3.16 -4.30
CA LEU A 337 19.06 -3.15 -5.64
C LEU A 337 20.33 -4.00 -5.69
N ALA A 338 21.18 -3.93 -4.66
CA ALA A 338 22.37 -4.76 -4.55
C ALA A 338 22.04 -6.25 -4.57
N SER A 339 21.01 -6.66 -3.82
CA SER A 339 20.58 -8.06 -3.78
C SER A 339 20.15 -8.60 -5.14
N PHE A 340 19.57 -7.77 -6.01
CA PHE A 340 19.21 -8.18 -7.37
C PHE A 340 20.44 -8.47 -8.22
N VAL A 341 21.47 -7.61 -8.12
CA VAL A 341 22.73 -7.78 -8.85
C VAL A 341 23.50 -9.00 -8.35
N GLU A 342 23.50 -9.25 -7.05
CA GLU A 342 24.29 -10.33 -6.42
C GLU A 342 23.62 -11.72 -6.51
N SER A 343 22.31 -11.81 -6.29
CA SER A 343 21.64 -13.10 -6.06
C SER A 343 20.97 -13.72 -7.29
N GLY A 344 20.88 -13.00 -8.41
CA GLY A 344 20.56 -13.50 -9.76
C GLY A 344 19.19 -14.15 -10.03
N PHE A 345 18.61 -14.88 -9.07
CA PHE A 345 17.52 -15.84 -9.28
C PHE A 345 16.14 -15.40 -8.76
N SER A 346 16.05 -14.24 -8.10
CA SER A 346 14.81 -13.81 -7.43
C SER A 346 13.97 -12.78 -8.20
N VAL A 347 14.45 -12.29 -9.36
CA VAL A 347 13.82 -11.26 -10.19
C VAL A 347 14.09 -11.54 -11.69
N PRO A 348 13.30 -10.98 -12.63
CA PRO A 348 13.62 -11.05 -14.05
C PRO A 348 15.00 -10.48 -14.39
N GLU A 349 15.63 -10.99 -15.45
CA GLU A 349 16.96 -10.52 -15.90
C GLU A 349 16.98 -9.02 -16.19
N ASP A 350 15.93 -8.50 -16.84
CA ASP A 350 15.78 -7.08 -17.12
C ASP A 350 15.73 -6.24 -15.84
N ALA A 351 15.12 -6.74 -14.77
CA ALA A 351 15.13 -6.06 -13.48
C ALA A 351 16.55 -6.02 -12.87
N ARG A 352 17.35 -7.07 -13.07
CA ARG A 352 18.75 -7.12 -12.62
C ARG A 352 19.63 -6.12 -13.36
N THR A 353 19.52 -6.06 -14.68
CA THR A 353 20.29 -5.10 -15.50
C THR A 353 19.87 -3.66 -15.21
N LEU A 354 18.56 -3.40 -15.05
CA LEU A 354 18.05 -2.10 -14.60
C LEU A 354 18.55 -1.72 -13.20
N ALA A 355 18.61 -2.67 -12.26
CA ALA A 355 19.14 -2.41 -10.93
C ALA A 355 20.61 -1.97 -10.97
N ARG A 356 21.43 -2.64 -11.80
CA ARG A 356 22.82 -2.25 -12.04
C ARG A 356 22.93 -0.85 -12.65
N MET A 357 22.11 -0.55 -13.67
CA MET A 357 22.05 0.78 -14.28
C MET A 357 21.69 1.88 -13.25
N HIS A 358 20.70 1.62 -12.39
CA HIS A 358 20.33 2.53 -11.32
C HIS A 358 21.45 2.73 -10.30
N LEU A 359 22.12 1.66 -9.85
CA LEU A 359 23.26 1.75 -8.94
C LEU A 359 24.40 2.60 -9.54
N ALA A 360 24.74 2.39 -10.81
CA ALA A 360 25.74 3.21 -11.51
C ALA A 360 25.33 4.69 -11.60
N THR A 361 24.06 4.96 -11.85
CA THR A 361 23.51 6.32 -11.89
C THR A 361 23.61 7.00 -10.52
N LEU A 362 23.26 6.27 -9.44
CA LEU A 362 23.35 6.76 -8.07
C LEU A 362 24.80 7.07 -7.66
N ASP A 363 25.79 6.24 -8.06
CA ASP A 363 27.21 6.54 -7.83
C ASP A 363 27.64 7.89 -8.45
N GLY A 364 27.21 8.14 -9.69
CA GLY A 364 27.43 9.42 -10.38
C GLY A 364 26.77 10.59 -9.66
N GLN A 365 25.52 10.43 -9.21
CA GLN A 365 24.80 11.47 -8.45
C GLN A 365 25.49 11.80 -7.12
N ILE A 366 25.92 10.78 -6.37
CA ILE A 366 26.68 10.98 -5.13
C ILE A 366 27.98 11.73 -5.41
N THR A 367 28.71 11.36 -6.46
CA THR A 367 29.96 12.05 -6.85
C THR A 367 29.72 13.53 -7.14
N THR A 368 28.67 13.84 -7.90
CA THR A 368 28.29 15.23 -8.21
C THR A 368 27.92 16.00 -6.95
N LEU A 369 27.12 15.40 -6.06
CA LEU A 369 26.68 16.03 -4.82
C LEU A 369 27.85 16.30 -3.86
N LEU A 370 28.75 15.33 -3.65
CA LEU A 370 29.92 15.48 -2.77
C LEU A 370 30.91 16.54 -3.28
N LYS A 371 30.95 16.80 -4.58
CA LYS A 371 31.81 17.82 -5.21
C LYS A 371 31.13 19.18 -5.35
N ASN A 372 29.85 19.31 -5.02
CA ASN A 372 29.10 20.55 -5.24
C ASN A 372 29.49 21.62 -4.20
N PRO A 373 30.19 22.71 -4.59
CA PRO A 373 30.62 23.73 -3.64
C PRO A 373 29.47 24.56 -3.06
N LYS A 374 28.27 24.50 -3.67
CA LYS A 374 27.07 25.22 -3.19
C LYS A 374 26.34 24.47 -2.08
N VAL A 375 26.75 23.23 -1.75
CA VAL A 375 26.09 22.39 -0.75
C VAL A 375 27.10 22.04 0.34
N LYS A 376 26.98 22.70 1.49
CA LYS A 376 27.78 22.37 2.67
C LYS A 376 27.03 21.33 3.49
N LEU A 377 27.37 20.06 3.25
CA LEU A 377 26.75 18.90 3.89
C LEU A 377 27.08 18.86 5.39
N ASP A 378 26.11 18.40 6.19
CA ASP A 378 26.34 17.99 7.57
C ASP A 378 27.08 16.64 7.64
N ASP A 379 27.69 16.33 8.78
CA ASP A 379 28.48 15.11 8.98
C ASP A 379 27.69 13.83 8.73
N TYR A 380 26.41 13.77 9.13
CA TYR A 380 25.59 12.57 8.93
C TYR A 380 25.28 12.34 7.45
N SER A 381 24.92 13.39 6.73
CA SER A 381 24.64 13.30 5.29
C SER A 381 25.91 12.95 4.51
N LYS A 382 27.05 13.58 4.83
CA LYS A 382 28.34 13.28 4.20
C LYS A 382 28.78 11.84 4.46
N ALA A 383 28.73 11.38 5.71
CA ALA A 383 29.09 10.01 6.07
C ALA A 383 28.17 8.99 5.38
N HIS A 384 26.87 9.28 5.28
CA HIS A 384 25.93 8.42 4.58
C HIS A 384 26.21 8.33 3.09
N LEU A 385 26.46 9.44 2.40
CA LEU A 385 26.79 9.45 0.98
C LEU A 385 28.08 8.66 0.70
N LEU A 386 29.13 8.86 1.51
CA LEU A 386 30.39 8.13 1.38
C LEU A 386 30.20 6.61 1.60
N ASP A 387 29.45 6.21 2.63
CA ASP A 387 29.16 4.80 2.90
C ASP A 387 28.31 4.17 1.78
N SER A 388 27.25 4.84 1.36
CA SER A 388 26.39 4.39 0.25
C SER A 388 27.20 4.25 -1.04
N GLN A 389 28.04 5.23 -1.37
CA GLN A 389 28.89 5.19 -2.55
C GLN A 389 29.84 4.00 -2.53
N ARG A 390 30.50 3.78 -1.39
CA ARG A 390 31.40 2.64 -1.20
C ARG A 390 30.67 1.31 -1.43
N ARG A 391 29.49 1.13 -0.84
CA ARG A 391 28.67 -0.09 -1.01
C ARG A 391 28.23 -0.27 -2.46
N ILE A 392 27.77 0.79 -3.11
CA ILE A 392 27.38 0.77 -4.53
C ILE A 392 28.56 0.31 -5.39
N LYS A 393 29.75 0.89 -5.19
CA LYS A 393 30.96 0.50 -5.93
C LYS A 393 31.37 -0.95 -5.66
N GLN A 394 31.24 -1.43 -4.42
CA GLN A 394 31.51 -2.84 -4.10
C GLN A 394 30.61 -3.78 -4.90
N VAL A 395 29.31 -3.47 -4.99
CA VAL A 395 28.34 -4.27 -5.77
C VAL A 395 28.63 -4.19 -7.26
N LEU A 396 28.89 -2.99 -7.81
CA LEU A 396 29.19 -2.81 -9.23
C LEU A 396 30.51 -3.47 -9.64
N ASN A 397 31.47 -3.56 -8.72
CA ASN A 397 32.76 -4.23 -8.94
C ASN A 397 32.72 -5.73 -8.64
N ALA A 398 31.62 -6.29 -8.13
CA ALA A 398 31.52 -7.69 -7.75
C ALA A 398 31.50 -8.65 -8.96
N GLU A 399 31.67 -8.16 -10.20
CA GLU A 399 31.81 -8.98 -11.41
C GLU A 399 33.26 -9.38 -11.71
N LEU A 400 33.57 -10.69 -11.62
CA LEU A 400 34.39 -11.46 -12.60
C LEU A 400 34.59 -12.95 -12.21
N GLU A 401 33.73 -13.60 -11.43
CA GLU A 401 33.70 -15.08 -11.33
C GLU A 401 32.30 -15.63 -11.64
N VAL A 402 31.83 -15.37 -12.86
CA VAL A 402 30.88 -16.32 -13.48
C VAL A 402 31.75 -17.52 -13.84
N ARG A 403 31.65 -18.62 -13.07
CA ARG A 403 32.20 -19.91 -13.49
C ARG A 403 31.70 -20.15 -14.91
N SER A 404 32.63 -20.25 -15.85
CA SER A 404 32.33 -20.67 -17.21
C SER A 404 31.44 -21.90 -17.13
N ILE A 405 30.30 -21.82 -17.80
CA ILE A 405 29.52 -23.00 -18.12
C ILE A 405 30.35 -23.70 -19.20
N ASP A 406 31.16 -24.67 -18.77
CA ASP A 406 31.62 -25.78 -19.63
C ASP A 406 30.49 -26.82 -19.74
#